data_AF-A0A972P823-F1
#
_entry.id   AF-A0A972P823-F1
#
_cell.length_a   1.000
_cell.length_b   1.000
_cell.length_c   1.000
_cell.angle_alpha   90.00
_cell.angle_beta   90.00
_cell.angle_gamma   90.00
#
_symmetry.space_group_name_H-M   'P 1'
#
loop_
_entity.id
_entity.type
_entity.pdbx_description
1 polymer ?
#
loop_
_entity_poly.entity_id
_entity_poly.type
_entity_poly.pdbx_seq_one_letter_code
_entity_poly.pdbx_strand_id
1 'polypeptide(L)' 'MFKPNRKFRRDYDRMFKKDPQAANMLLMLCELANENGEVVMDGPCPEEEIARLMSVRFPNPRRYSL' A
#
# COMPACT_ATOMS: atom_id res chain seq x y z
N MET A 1 -1.88 11.83 7.34
CA MET A 1 -1.80 10.43 7.82
C MET A 1 -3.09 9.71 7.43
N PHE A 2 -3.00 8.71 6.56
CA PHE A 2 -4.14 7.93 6.08
C PHE A 2 -4.85 7.19 7.23
N LYS A 3 -6.18 7.25 7.24
CA LYS A 3 -7.02 6.51 8.20
C LYS A 3 -8.05 5.67 7.42
N PRO A 4 -7.91 4.33 7.39
CA PRO A 4 -8.78 3.49 6.58
C PRO A 4 -10.20 3.47 7.15
N ASN A 5 -11.18 3.83 6.31
CA ASN A 5 -12.60 3.75 6.66
C ASN A 5 -13.14 2.31 6.53
N ARG A 6 -14.38 2.08 6.99
CA ARG A 6 -15.02 0.74 6.97
C ARG A 6 -15.08 0.13 5.56
N LYS A 7 -15.29 0.95 4.53
CA LYS A 7 -15.34 0.49 3.14
C LYS A 7 -13.95 0.00 2.70
N PHE A 8 -12.92 0.81 2.93
CA PHE A 8 -11.54 0.45 2.61
C PHE A 8 -11.12 -0.85 3.30
N ARG A 9 -11.39 -0.99 4.61
CA ARG A 9 -11.07 -2.22 5.35
C ARG A 9 -11.67 -3.46 4.72
N ARG A 10 -12.96 -3.40 4.37
CA ARG A 10 -13.65 -4.52 3.72
C ARG A 10 -13.05 -4.87 2.36
N ASP A 11 -12.68 -3.87 1.57
CA ASP A 11 -12.13 -4.08 0.24
C ASP A 11 -10.68 -4.61 0.33
N TYR A 12 -9.90 -4.12 1.29
CA TYR A 12 -8.59 -4.67 1.65
C TYR A 12 -8.70 -6.13 2.09
N ASP A 13 -9.58 -6.48 3.02
CA ASP A 13 -9.74 -7.85 3.52
C ASP A 13 -10.09 -8.83 2.39
N ARG A 14 -10.93 -8.40 1.45
CA ARG A 14 -11.29 -9.20 0.27
C ARG A 14 -10.10 -9.39 -0.67
N MET A 15 -9.32 -8.34 -0.88
CA MET A 15 -8.13 -8.38 -1.73
C MET A 15 -7.05 -9.25 -1.09
N PHE A 16 -6.80 -9.06 0.21
CA PHE A 16 -5.76 -9.77 0.96
C PHE A 16 -5.97 -11.29 0.96
N LYS A 17 -7.24 -11.75 1.01
CA LYS A 17 -7.57 -13.18 0.87
C LYS A 17 -7.21 -13.77 -0.49
N LYS A 18 -7.18 -12.96 -1.55
CA LYS A 18 -6.85 -13.38 -2.92
C LYS A 18 -5.37 -13.22 -3.22
N ASP A 19 -4.85 -12.03 -2.90
CA ASP A 19 -3.49 -11.60 -3.12
C ASP A 19 -3.07 -10.63 -2.00
N PRO A 20 -2.35 -11.14 -0.98
CA PRO A 20 -1.82 -10.31 0.10
C PRO A 20 -0.90 -9.18 -0.38
N GLN A 21 -0.12 -9.41 -1.45
CA GLN A 21 0.84 -8.44 -1.95
C GLN A 21 0.13 -7.27 -2.63
N ALA A 22 -0.91 -7.54 -3.43
CA ALA A 22 -1.74 -6.50 -4.03
C ALA A 22 -2.45 -5.64 -2.96
N ALA A 23 -2.97 -6.27 -1.90
CA ALA A 23 -3.62 -5.56 -0.80
C ALA A 23 -2.64 -4.64 -0.05
N ASN A 24 -1.44 -5.14 0.26
CA ASN A 24 -0.38 -4.36 0.90
C ASN A 24 0.09 -3.20 0.00
N MET A 25 0.18 -3.42 -1.31
CA MET A 25 0.53 -2.39 -2.28
C MET A 25 -0.51 -1.26 -2.26
N LEU A 26 -1.80 -1.59 -2.29
CA LEU A 26 -2.87 -0.60 -2.19
C LEU A 26 -2.79 0.19 -0.88
N LEU A 27 -2.59 -0.48 0.25
CA LEU A 27 -2.44 0.17 1.55
C LEU A 27 -1.29 1.18 1.56
N MET A 28 -0.12 0.78 1.06
CA MET A 28 1.04 1.68 1.01
C MET A 28 0.83 2.86 0.08
N LEU A 29 0.23 2.67 -1.10
CA LEU A 29 -0.09 3.79 -2.00
C LEU A 29 -1.02 4.80 -1.31
N CYS A 30 -2.03 4.32 -0.58
CA CYS A 30 -2.91 5.20 0.17
C CYS A 30 -2.20 5.95 1.31
N GLU A 31 -1.15 5.37 1.87
CA GLU A 31 -0.36 5.98 2.95
C GLU A 31 0.66 6.99 2.42
N LEU A 32 1.17 6.79 1.22
CA LEU A 32 2.09 7.69 0.51
C LEU A 32 1.38 8.83 -0.22
N ALA A 33 0.11 8.63 -0.57
CA ALA A 33 -0.66 9.61 -1.32
C ALA A 33 -0.75 10.96 -0.57
N ASN A 34 -0.60 12.04 -1.33
CA ASN A 34 -0.81 13.40 -0.85
C ASN A 34 -2.32 13.69 -0.65
N GLU A 35 -2.67 14.93 -0.30
CA GLU A 35 -4.06 15.34 -0.07
C GLU A 35 -4.93 15.28 -1.34
N ASN A 36 -4.31 15.31 -2.52
CA ASN A 36 -4.99 15.15 -3.82
C ASN A 36 -5.16 13.68 -4.22
N GLY A 37 -4.62 12.74 -3.43
CA GLY A 37 -4.64 11.31 -3.76
C GLY A 37 -3.54 10.86 -4.73
N GLU A 38 -2.51 11.68 -4.93
CA GLU A 38 -1.41 11.39 -5.84
C GLU A 38 -0.21 10.85 -5.08
N VAL A 39 0.47 9.86 -5.65
CA VAL A 39 1.75 9.37 -5.16
C VAL A 39 2.84 10.01 -6.02
N VAL A 40 3.63 10.90 -5.42
CA VAL A 40 4.74 11.58 -6.08
C VAL A 40 6.04 10.97 -5.60
N MET A 41 6.88 10.54 -6.55
CA MET A 41 8.23 10.02 -6.31
C MET A 41 9.20 10.93 -7.06
N ASP A 42 10.14 11.54 -6.34
CA ASP A 42 11.09 12.50 -6.92
C ASP A 42 12.32 11.82 -7.56
N GLY A 43 12.47 10.50 -7.35
CA GLY A 43 13.57 9.71 -7.89
C GLY A 43 13.46 9.43 -9.40
N PRO A 44 14.59 9.13 -10.08
CA PRO A 44 14.61 8.85 -11.52
C PRO A 44 13.92 7.51 -11.89
N CYS A 45 13.71 6.61 -10.93
CA CYS A 45 13.08 5.30 -11.11
C CYS A 45 12.01 5.05 -10.03
N PRO A 46 10.80 5.63 -10.17
CA PRO A 46 9.72 5.51 -9.19
C PRO A 46 9.33 4.06 -8.85
N GLU A 47 9.38 3.15 -9.81
CA GLU A 47 9.02 1.74 -9.62
C GLU A 47 9.99 1.01 -8.68
N GLU A 48 11.29 1.30 -8.79
CA GLU A 48 12.32 0.73 -7.91
C GLU A 48 12.15 1.26 -6.48
N GLU A 49 11.85 2.55 -6.34
CA GLU A 49 11.58 3.17 -5.05
C GLU A 49 10.33 2.56 -4.39
N ILE A 50 9.25 2.38 -5.15
CA ILE A 50 8.04 1.69 -4.70
C ILE A 50 8.36 0.25 -4.27
N ALA A 51 9.12 -0.50 -5.05
CA ALA A 51 9.49 -1.87 -4.71
C ALA A 51 10.33 -1.94 -3.42
N ARG A 52 11.27 -1.01 -3.25
CA ARG A 52 12.05 -0.87 -2.01
C ARG A 52 11.15 -0.58 -0.82
N LEU A 53 10.28 0.42 -0.91
CA LEU A 53 9.34 0.78 0.16
C LEU A 53 8.42 -0.38 0.53
N MET A 54 7.93 -1.14 -0.46
CA MET A 54 7.13 -2.36 -0.22
C MET A 54 7.89 -3.38 0.62
N SER A 55 9.15 -3.66 0.28
CA SER A 55 9.97 -4.64 1.00
C SER A 55 10.26 -4.23 2.44
N VAL A 56 10.43 -2.93 2.69
CA VAL A 56 10.69 -2.38 4.03
C VAL A 56 9.42 -2.37 4.88
N ARG A 57 8.29 -1.96 4.29
CA ARG A 57 7.01 -1.84 4.99
C ARG A 57 6.38 -3.20 5.28
N PHE A 58 6.48 -4.15 4.34
CA PHE A 58 5.86 -5.47 4.43
C PHE A 58 6.89 -6.59 4.22
N PRO A 59 7.80 -6.82 5.19
CA PRO A 59 8.83 -7.87 5.06
C PRO A 59 8.23 -9.28 4.96
N ASN A 60 7.00 -9.48 5.43
CA ASN A 60 6.22 -10.67 5.15
C ASN A 60 4.89 -10.27 4.48
N PRO A 61 4.72 -10.47 3.17
CA PRO A 61 3.53 -10.04 2.46
C PRO A 61 2.26 -10.76 2.93
N ARG A 62 2.38 -11.94 3.56
CA ARG A 62 1.24 -12.70 4.10
C ARG A 62 0.82 -12.26 5.51
N ARG A 63 1.55 -11.33 6.14
CA ARG A 63 1.15 -10.77 7.44
C ARG A 63 0.10 -9.68 7.24
N TYR A 64 -1.04 -9.83 7.91
CA TYR A 64 -2.08 -8.81 7.92
C TYR A 64 -1.53 -7.51 8.53
N SER A 65 -1.75 -6.39 7.86
CA SER A 65 -1.06 -5.12 8.13
C SER A 65 -1.98 -3.91 8.25
N LEU A 66 -3.30 -4.10 8.15
CA LEU A 66 -4.33 -3.07 8.35
C LEU A 66 -4.80 -3.01 9.81
#